data_AF-A0A1Y3GD70-F1
#
_entry.id   AF-A0A1Y3GD70-F1
#
_cell.length_a   1.000
_cell.length_b   1.000
_cell.length_c   1.000
_cell.angle_alpha   90.00
_cell.angle_beta   90.00
_cell.angle_gamma   90.00
#
_symmetry.space_group_name_H-M   'P 1'
#
loop_
_entity.id
_entity.type
_entity.pdbx_description
1 polymer ?
#
loop_
_entity_poly.entity_id
_entity_poly.type
_entity_poly.pdbx_seq_one_letter_code
_entity_poly.pdbx_strand_id
1 'polypeptide(L)'
;MNHNHREECNDPDCSHHSHDKKNHESHGHKGHLEKDNLNSFTLTGSYRLDSSLTQSTIKDRIGDVVSWLGEEAIDRGAPVIGHIKGWVEMQDKFRFSFVNVEEGVDLDGSVDPEVPVNEFSFKMLAVIPLSDSKLSSLRSEVDRKLKNISD
;
A
#
# COMPACT_ATOMS: atom_id res chain seq x y z
N MET A 1 -48.58 -18.35 -74.80
CA MET A 1 -47.35 -19.15 -74.99
C MET A 1 -46.59 -19.13 -73.67
N ASN A 2 -46.35 -20.32 -73.09
CA ASN A 2 -45.50 -20.67 -71.92
C ASN A 2 -45.74 -19.96 -70.57
N HIS A 3 -45.41 -20.54 -69.43
CA HIS A 3 -45.57 -21.87 -68.81
C HIS A 3 -45.32 -21.60 -67.30
N ASN A 4 -46.00 -22.32 -66.42
CA ASN A 4 -45.91 -22.32 -64.95
C ASN A 4 -44.49 -22.12 -64.36
N HIS A 5 -44.35 -21.45 -63.21
CA HIS A 5 -44.12 -22.14 -61.92
C HIS A 5 -44.17 -21.21 -60.70
N ARG A 6 -44.74 -21.77 -59.63
CA ARG A 6 -44.83 -21.30 -58.26
C ARG A 6 -43.74 -22.07 -57.51
N GLU A 7 -42.85 -21.36 -56.82
CA GLU A 7 -42.01 -21.97 -55.79
C GLU A 7 -42.25 -21.22 -54.48
N GLU A 8 -43.10 -21.83 -53.65
CA GLU A 8 -43.01 -21.72 -52.20
C GLU A 8 -41.75 -22.46 -51.77
N CYS A 9 -40.90 -21.81 -50.97
CA CYS A 9 -39.97 -22.49 -50.07
C CYS A 9 -40.26 -21.99 -48.66
N ASN A 10 -40.87 -22.90 -47.89
CA ASN A 10 -40.88 -22.96 -46.44
C ASN A 10 -39.47 -23.35 -45.96
N ASP A 11 -38.90 -22.63 -44.99
CA ASP A 11 -38.31 -23.21 -43.78
C ASP A 11 -37.79 -22.10 -42.82
N PRO A 12 -37.66 -22.38 -41.51
CA PRO A 12 -38.33 -21.57 -40.50
C PRO A 12 -37.38 -21.18 -39.37
N ASP A 13 -36.87 -19.95 -39.34
CA ASP A 13 -36.29 -19.44 -38.09
C ASP A 13 -36.31 -17.91 -38.06
N CYS A 14 -37.51 -17.39 -37.81
CA CYS A 14 -37.64 -16.11 -37.14
C CYS A 14 -37.34 -16.31 -35.65
N SER A 15 -36.11 -16.03 -35.23
CA SER A 15 -35.82 -15.69 -33.85
C SER A 15 -34.95 -14.44 -33.77
N HIS A 16 -35.55 -13.39 -33.19
CA HIS A 16 -34.88 -12.21 -32.68
C HIS A 16 -33.61 -12.59 -31.91
N HIS A 17 -32.50 -11.89 -32.10
CA HIS A 17 -31.70 -11.31 -31.01
C HIS A 17 -30.67 -10.32 -31.58
N SER A 18 -30.75 -9.09 -31.11
CA SER A 18 -29.75 -8.04 -31.27
C SER A 18 -28.35 -8.53 -30.90
N HIS A 19 -27.31 -8.04 -31.57
CA HIS A 19 -26.14 -7.44 -30.92
C HIS A 19 -25.14 -6.90 -31.96
N ASP A 20 -24.90 -5.60 -31.86
CA ASP A 20 -23.74 -4.86 -32.33
C ASP A 20 -22.43 -5.64 -32.31
N LYS A 21 -21.65 -5.56 -33.39
CA LYS A 21 -20.18 -5.35 -33.35
C LYS A 21 -19.69 -4.70 -34.64
N LYS A 22 -19.47 -3.38 -34.60
CA LYS A 22 -18.58 -2.67 -35.53
C LYS A 22 -17.50 -1.94 -34.75
N ASN A 23 -16.32 -1.91 -35.37
CA ASN A 23 -15.19 -1.01 -35.15
C ASN A 23 -14.18 -1.36 -34.04
N HIS A 24 -13.18 -2.12 -34.49
CA HIS A 24 -11.78 -1.85 -34.18
C HIS A 24 -11.39 -0.49 -34.77
N GLU A 25 -11.03 0.49 -33.94
CA GLU A 25 -10.09 1.57 -34.32
C GLU A 25 -9.49 2.20 -33.06
N SER A 26 -8.30 1.70 -32.71
CA SER A 26 -7.14 2.48 -32.26
C SER A 26 -7.32 3.56 -31.17
N HIS A 27 -7.54 3.14 -29.92
CA HIS A 27 -7.07 3.90 -28.76
C HIS A 27 -5.63 3.50 -28.43
N GLY A 28 -4.70 3.93 -29.28
CA GLY A 28 -3.28 3.94 -28.96
C GLY A 28 -3.02 5.01 -27.89
N HIS A 29 -3.26 4.69 -26.62
CA HIS A 29 -2.77 5.47 -25.48
C HIS A 29 -1.24 5.33 -25.41
N LYS A 30 -0.54 5.96 -26.36
CA LYS A 30 0.90 6.25 -26.25
C LYS A 30 1.05 7.30 -25.16
N GLY A 31 1.64 6.88 -24.04
CA GLY A 31 1.76 7.67 -22.82
C GLY A 31 1.20 6.98 -21.59
N HIS A 32 1.09 5.65 -21.59
CA HIS A 32 1.12 4.94 -20.32
C HIS A 32 2.56 5.09 -19.81
N LEU A 33 2.74 5.90 -18.76
CA LEU A 33 3.80 5.65 -17.79
C LEU A 33 3.66 4.18 -17.44
N GLU A 34 4.48 3.33 -18.06
CA GLU A 34 4.53 1.92 -17.76
C GLU A 34 4.96 1.83 -16.31
N LYS A 35 3.96 1.76 -15.41
CA LYS A 35 4.02 1.07 -14.14
C LYS A 35 5.41 1.11 -13.51
N ASP A 36 5.79 2.26 -12.96
CA ASP A 36 6.61 2.24 -11.75
C ASP A 36 5.75 1.58 -10.67
N ASN A 37 5.59 0.25 -10.75
CA ASN A 37 5.02 -0.58 -9.71
C ASN A 37 6.07 -0.56 -8.60
N LEU A 38 6.10 0.54 -7.86
CA LEU A 38 6.89 0.64 -6.65
C LEU A 38 6.44 -0.52 -5.77
N ASN A 39 7.35 -1.45 -5.50
CA ASN A 39 7.06 -2.54 -4.60
C ASN A 39 6.70 -1.96 -3.22
N SER A 40 5.93 -2.73 -2.46
CA SER A 40 5.45 -2.26 -1.16
C SER A 40 5.31 -3.40 -0.18
N PHE A 41 5.30 -3.06 1.11
CA PHE A 41 4.89 -3.99 2.14
C PHE A 41 3.97 -3.30 3.14
N THR A 42 3.12 -4.12 3.75
CA THR A 42 2.29 -3.73 4.88
C THR A 42 2.76 -4.46 6.13
N LEU A 43 2.80 -3.74 7.25
CA LEU A 43 3.02 -4.31 8.56
C LEU A 43 1.81 -3.99 9.45
N THR A 44 1.31 -4.97 10.17
CA THR A 44 0.26 -4.79 11.17
C THR A 44 0.55 -5.73 12.32
N GLY A 45 0.53 -5.22 13.54
CA GLY A 45 0.85 -6.00 14.72
C GLY A 45 0.43 -5.29 16.01
N SER A 46 0.40 -6.06 17.09
CA SER A 46 0.24 -5.57 18.45
C SER A 46 1.46 -5.99 19.25
N TYR A 47 2.05 -5.05 19.97
CA TYR A 47 3.34 -5.20 20.63
C TYR A 47 3.15 -4.93 22.12
N ARG A 48 3.65 -5.85 22.96
CA ARG A 48 3.70 -5.69 24.41
C ARG A 48 5.10 -5.25 24.82
N LEU A 49 5.16 -4.36 25.80
CA LEU A 49 6.39 -3.76 26.29
C LEU A 49 6.87 -4.53 27.53
N ASP A 50 8.18 -4.75 27.63
CA ASP A 50 8.79 -5.41 28.79
C ASP A 50 8.87 -4.47 30.00
N SER A 51 8.86 -3.15 29.75
CA SER A 51 8.75 -2.11 30.77
C SER A 51 7.77 -1.03 30.32
N SER A 52 7.12 -0.38 31.28
CA SER A 52 6.16 0.68 30.94
C SER A 52 6.88 1.91 30.41
N LEU A 53 6.46 2.38 29.24
CA LEU A 53 6.92 3.62 28.62
C LEU A 53 5.77 4.62 28.58
N THR A 54 6.07 5.92 28.49
CA THR A 54 5.03 6.92 28.29
C THR A 54 4.56 6.96 26.83
N GLN A 55 3.35 7.47 26.55
CA GLN A 55 2.90 7.67 25.17
C GLN A 55 3.85 8.59 24.38
N SER A 56 4.44 9.61 25.03
CA SER A 56 5.44 10.48 24.38
C SER A 56 6.66 9.67 23.95
N THR A 57 7.19 8.83 24.84
CA THR A 57 8.35 7.98 24.52
C THR A 57 8.04 7.01 23.38
N ILE A 58 6.85 6.41 23.35
CA ILE A 58 6.44 5.55 22.23
C ILE A 58 6.35 6.37 20.93
N LYS A 59 5.75 7.57 20.97
CA LYS A 59 5.65 8.45 19.81
C LYS A 59 7.04 8.77 19.23
N ASP A 60 7.99 9.14 20.08
CA ASP A 60 9.37 9.45 19.67
C ASP A 60 10.08 8.22 19.08
N ARG A 61 10.05 7.08 19.77
CA ARG A 61 10.69 5.84 19.30
C ARG A 61 10.10 5.31 17.99
N ILE A 62 8.79 5.51 17.76
CA ILE A 62 8.16 5.19 16.47
C ILE A 62 8.70 6.11 15.38
N GLY A 63 8.88 7.40 15.68
CA GLY A 63 9.60 8.33 14.80
C GLY A 63 10.96 7.80 14.41
N ASP A 64 11.77 7.37 15.38
CA ASP A 64 13.12 6.81 15.14
C ASP A 64 13.08 5.54 14.27
N VAL A 65 12.12 4.64 14.50
CA VAL A 65 11.96 3.42 13.68
C VAL A 65 11.61 3.74 12.23
N VAL A 66 10.72 4.72 12.01
CA VAL A 66 10.29 5.14 10.66
C VAL A 66 11.42 5.88 9.94
N SER A 67 12.13 6.78 10.63
CA SER A 67 13.33 7.45 10.10
C SER A 67 14.39 6.43 9.68
N TRP A 68 14.71 5.48 10.58
CA TRP A 68 15.66 4.41 10.28
C TRP A 68 15.23 3.58 9.06
N LEU A 69 13.94 3.23 8.94
CA LEU A 69 13.43 2.50 7.77
C LEU A 69 13.66 3.29 6.47
N GLY A 70 13.43 4.60 6.50
CA GLY A 70 13.68 5.50 5.37
C GLY A 70 15.16 5.51 4.96
N GLU A 71 16.06 5.73 5.92
CA GLU A 71 17.51 5.75 5.69
C GLU A 71 18.02 4.39 5.18
N GLU A 72 17.65 3.30 5.86
CA GLU A 72 18.08 1.95 5.52
C GLU A 72 17.57 1.52 4.13
N ALA A 73 16.38 1.99 3.72
CA ALA A 73 15.89 1.74 2.37
C ALA A 73 16.77 2.41 1.30
N ILE A 74 17.22 3.64 1.52
CA ILE A 74 18.16 4.35 0.63
C ILE A 74 19.52 3.63 0.61
N ASP A 75 20.05 3.24 1.77
CA ASP A 75 21.32 2.51 1.87
C ASP A 75 21.27 1.16 1.13
N ARG A 76 20.10 0.52 1.10
CA ARG A 76 19.85 -0.71 0.32
C ARG A 76 19.64 -0.46 -1.17
N GLY A 77 19.77 0.78 -1.64
CA GLY A 77 19.74 1.17 -3.03
C GLY A 77 18.36 1.56 -3.56
N ALA A 78 17.42 1.97 -2.69
CA ALA A 78 16.18 2.57 -3.15
C ALA A 78 16.51 3.95 -3.75
N PRO A 79 16.14 4.24 -5.02
CA PRO A 79 16.38 5.56 -5.61
C PRO A 79 15.54 6.68 -4.97
N VAL A 80 14.39 6.32 -4.39
CA VAL A 80 13.45 7.25 -3.75
C VAL A 80 12.58 6.46 -2.77
N ILE A 81 12.00 7.16 -1.78
CA ILE A 81 10.92 6.61 -0.95
C ILE A 81 9.59 7.08 -1.52
N GLY A 82 8.72 6.16 -1.93
CA GLY A 82 7.42 6.51 -2.47
C GLY A 82 6.50 7.10 -1.39
N HIS A 83 6.37 6.39 -0.28
CA HIS A 83 5.90 6.90 1.02
C HIS A 83 5.95 5.79 2.07
N ILE A 84 6.15 6.16 3.33
CA ILE A 84 5.91 5.32 4.48
C ILE A 84 4.84 6.02 5.31
N LYS A 85 3.71 5.37 5.56
CA LYS A 85 2.63 5.96 6.35
C LYS A 85 1.93 4.93 7.20
N GLY A 86 1.40 5.38 8.33
CA GLY A 86 0.74 4.48 9.26
C GLY A 86 0.12 5.18 10.44
N TRP A 87 -0.26 4.35 11.41
CA TRP A 87 -0.77 4.81 12.69
C TRP A 87 -0.36 3.88 13.81
N VAL A 88 -0.35 4.44 15.00
CA VAL A 88 -0.13 3.76 16.26
C VAL A 88 -1.32 4.04 17.16
N GLU A 89 -1.82 3.01 17.82
CA GLU A 89 -2.96 3.07 18.72
C GLU A 89 -2.55 2.49 20.07
N MET A 90 -2.60 3.35 21.07
CA MET A 90 -2.38 3.07 22.48
C MET A 90 -3.70 3.34 23.21
N GLN A 91 -3.67 4.12 24.29
CA GLN A 91 -4.86 4.80 24.79
C GLN A 91 -5.29 5.89 23.80
N ASP A 92 -4.34 6.71 23.32
CA ASP A 92 -4.56 7.64 22.23
C ASP A 92 -4.03 7.08 20.91
N LYS A 93 -4.46 7.69 19.81
CA LYS A 93 -4.04 7.31 18.45
C LYS A 93 -3.28 8.45 17.79
N PHE A 94 -2.14 8.15 17.20
CA PHE A 94 -1.40 9.08 16.36
C PHE A 94 -1.08 8.44 15.00
N ARG A 95 -0.83 9.29 14.01
CA ARG A 95 -0.44 8.92 12.65
C ARG A 95 0.99 9.34 12.40
N PHE A 96 1.63 8.66 11.45
CA PHE A 96 2.93 9.05 10.98
C PHE A 96 2.99 8.99 9.46
N SER A 97 3.79 9.86 8.87
CA SER A 97 4.15 9.83 7.46
C SER A 97 5.60 10.23 7.25
N PHE A 98 6.22 9.62 6.25
CA PHE A 98 7.58 9.90 5.83
C PHE A 98 7.66 9.77 4.31
N VAL A 99 8.20 10.80 3.67
CA VAL A 99 8.31 10.90 2.20
C VAL A 99 9.75 11.15 1.78
N ASN A 100 10.50 11.94 2.54
CA ASN A 100 11.91 12.25 2.30
C ASN A 100 12.69 12.32 3.62
N VAL A 101 13.95 11.92 3.61
CA VAL A 101 14.88 11.98 4.74
C VAL A 101 15.06 13.41 5.24
N GLU A 102 15.15 14.40 4.33
CA GLU A 102 15.36 15.81 4.70
C GLU A 102 14.18 16.43 5.46
N GLU A 103 12.97 15.95 5.22
CA GLU A 103 11.75 16.43 5.89
C GLU A 103 11.53 15.74 7.25
N GLY A 104 12.17 14.58 7.46
CA GLY A 104 11.96 13.76 8.65
C GLY A 104 10.59 13.09 8.68
N VAL A 105 10.25 12.53 9.84
CA VAL A 105 8.94 11.88 10.07
C VAL A 105 7.95 12.92 10.58
N ASP A 106 6.84 13.08 9.86
CA ASP A 106 5.69 13.84 10.32
C ASP A 106 4.84 12.98 11.26
N LEU A 107 4.56 13.48 12.46
CA LEU A 107 3.86 12.78 13.54
C LEU A 107 2.59 13.53 13.96
N ASP A 108 1.49 13.26 13.26
CA ASP A 108 0.18 13.87 13.51
C ASP A 108 -0.59 13.17 14.64
N GLY A 109 -1.32 13.94 15.44
CA GLY A 109 -2.10 13.45 16.57
C GLY A 109 -1.55 13.86 17.93
N SER A 110 -2.47 14.24 18.82
CA SER A 110 -2.17 14.57 20.21
C SER A 110 -2.26 13.32 21.06
N VAL A 111 -1.23 13.09 21.88
CA VAL A 111 -1.19 12.02 22.89
C VAL A 111 -1.01 12.65 24.25
N ASP A 112 -1.57 12.04 25.29
CA ASP A 112 -1.24 12.42 26.67
C ASP A 112 0.19 11.95 27.01
N PRO A 113 1.16 12.86 27.19
CA PRO A 113 2.57 12.53 27.27
C PRO A 113 2.96 11.77 28.54
N GLU A 114 2.15 11.79 29.59
CA GLU A 114 2.48 11.17 30.88
C GLU A 114 1.82 9.80 31.07
N VAL A 115 0.86 9.44 30.21
CA VAL A 115 0.14 8.18 30.34
C VAL A 115 1.08 6.99 30.08
N PRO A 116 1.18 6.04 31.04
CA PRO A 116 1.97 4.83 30.86
C PRO A 116 1.29 3.87 29.88
N VAL A 117 2.12 3.25 29.05
CA VAL A 117 1.76 2.30 28.01
C VAL A 117 2.46 0.99 28.32
N ASN A 118 1.73 -0.12 28.18
CA ASN A 118 2.28 -1.48 28.29
C ASN A 118 2.07 -2.28 27.00
N GLU A 119 1.22 -1.80 26.10
CA GLU A 119 1.01 -2.37 24.78
C GLU A 119 0.53 -1.31 23.79
N PHE A 120 0.82 -1.52 22.51
CA PHE A 120 0.33 -0.67 21.42
C PHE A 120 0.05 -1.50 20.17
N SER A 121 -0.86 -1.01 19.34
CA SER A 121 -1.12 -1.55 18.01
C SER A 121 -0.52 -0.64 16.94
N PHE A 122 0.04 -1.24 15.89
CA PHE A 122 0.76 -0.53 14.84
C PHE A 122 0.28 -1.02 13.48
N LYS A 123 0.08 -0.09 12.54
CA LYS A 123 -0.19 -0.40 11.14
C LYS A 123 0.58 0.54 10.23
N MET A 124 1.25 -0.02 9.22
CA MET A 124 2.08 0.72 8.28
C MET A 124 1.93 0.18 6.86
N LEU A 125 1.95 1.08 5.88
CA LEU A 125 2.19 0.82 4.47
C LEU A 125 3.48 1.55 4.06
N ALA A 126 4.44 0.81 3.52
CA ALA A 126 5.68 1.33 2.98
C ALA A 126 5.75 1.01 1.48
N VAL A 127 5.81 2.05 0.65
CA VAL A 127 5.97 1.97 -0.81
C VAL A 127 7.39 2.38 -1.15
N ILE A 128 8.23 1.40 -1.47
CA ILE A 128 9.67 1.56 -1.64
C ILE A 128 10.13 0.69 -2.83
N PRO A 129 10.72 1.27 -3.89
CA PRO A 129 11.21 0.56 -5.07
C PRO A 129 12.47 -0.27 -4.80
N LEU A 130 12.31 -1.33 -4.01
CA LEU A 130 13.33 -2.35 -3.77
C LEU A 130 12.84 -3.71 -4.26
N SER A 131 13.76 -4.65 -4.46
CA SER A 131 13.39 -6.05 -4.73
C SER A 131 12.63 -6.65 -3.55
N ASP A 132 11.73 -7.60 -3.82
CA ASP A 132 10.90 -8.24 -2.78
C ASP A 132 11.72 -8.84 -1.63
N SER A 133 12.90 -9.40 -1.94
CA SER A 133 13.82 -9.92 -0.94
C SER A 133 14.31 -8.85 0.04
N LYS A 134 14.67 -7.66 -0.46
CA LYS A 134 15.12 -6.53 0.35
C LYS A 134 13.97 -5.94 1.17
N LEU A 135 12.78 -5.81 0.57
CA LEU A 135 11.58 -5.35 1.29
C LEU A 135 11.15 -6.30 2.39
N SER A 136 11.20 -7.62 2.14
CA SER A 136 10.89 -8.63 3.14
C SER A 136 11.86 -8.54 4.33
N SER A 137 13.16 -8.39 4.07
CA SER A 137 14.16 -8.18 5.12
C SER A 137 13.88 -6.91 5.93
N LEU A 138 13.64 -5.78 5.26
CA LEU A 138 13.29 -4.51 5.92
C LEU A 138 12.05 -4.67 6.80
N ARG A 139 10.99 -5.30 6.28
CA ARG A 139 9.77 -5.57 7.04
C ARG A 139 10.05 -6.36 8.31
N SER A 140 10.84 -7.42 8.22
CA SER A 140 11.23 -8.24 9.38
C SER A 140 12.06 -7.47 10.40
N GLU A 141 12.94 -6.59 9.95
CA GLU A 141 13.77 -5.77 10.82
C GLU A 141 12.97 -4.66 11.53
N VAL A 142 12.02 -4.03 10.83
CA VAL A 142 11.05 -3.12 11.44
C VAL A 142 10.24 -3.84 12.51
N ASP A 143 9.69 -5.02 12.21
CA ASP A 143 8.91 -5.80 13.18
C ASP A 143 9.74 -6.15 14.42
N ARG A 144 11.02 -6.49 14.25
CA ARG A 144 11.94 -6.71 15.37
C ARG A 144 12.19 -5.43 16.19
N LYS A 145 12.42 -4.28 15.53
CA LYS A 145 12.60 -2.99 16.23
C LYS A 145 11.37 -2.59 17.02
N LEU A 146 10.16 -2.85 16.49
CA LEU A 146 8.91 -2.59 17.19
C LEU A 146 8.71 -3.52 18.40
N LYS A 147 9.12 -4.80 18.31
CA LYS A 147 9.12 -5.73 19.46
C LYS A 147 10.07 -5.29 20.56
N ASN A 148 11.24 -4.77 20.16
CA ASN A 148 12.29 -4.33 21.06
C ASN A 148 12.22 -2.83 21.35
N ILE A 149 11.08 -2.20 21.14
CA ILE A 149 10.96 -0.74 21.32
C ILE A 149 11.05 -0.31 22.78
N SER A 150 11.22 -1.24 23.72
CA SER A 150 11.51 -0.97 25.14
C SER A 150 13.00 -0.97 25.48
N ASP A 151 13.84 -1.55 24.62
CA ASP A 151 15.30 -1.61 24.79
C ASP A 151 15.95 -0.23 24.57
#